data_AF-A0A7Y1MWD8-F1
#
_entry.id   AF-A0A7Y1MWD8-F1
#
_cell.length_a   1.000
_cell.length_b   1.000
_cell.length_c   1.000
_cell.angle_alpha   90.00
_cell.angle_beta   90.00
_cell.angle_gamma   90.00
#
_symmetry.space_group_name_H-M   'P 1'
#
loop_
_entity.id
_entity.type
_entity.pdbx_description
1 polymer ?
#
loop_
_entity_poly.entity_id
_entity_poly.type
_entity_poly.pdbx_seq_one_letter_code
_entity_poly.pdbx_strand_id
1 'polypeptide(L)'
;MAELMLLGDWKMDVPPFPCFFGLKDFQGLNTHDLDKENSEVRQKLDGIDIRCAALSSYSLVKAFLLEHALGSRFGIYRSAIEKLLLWCLLVVEKPIIQLDEQDIRAFMDFCLCPPDDWVAKQPEKRLRRASNKRTSKVFVVNAFWRPFRTGPVREEVSGARISGYASLAVELAVINSFYLFLYAEDLIDINPAGSLHRSKHYSGREAIHNGAKSFSISDWNLFVEAAESLAINDDEFERKLFLLMSIYQALRI
;
A
#
# COMPACT_ATOMS: atom_id res chain seq x y z
N MET A 1 -13.02 -10.95 22.99
CA MET A 1 -13.08 -12.30 22.36
C MET A 1 -14.52 -12.80 22.12
N ALA A 2 -15.57 -12.01 22.36
CA ALA A 2 -16.96 -12.38 21.99
C ALA A 2 -17.65 -11.37 21.04
N GLU A 3 -16.96 -10.30 20.61
CA GLU A 3 -17.50 -9.28 19.68
C GLU A 3 -16.95 -9.39 18.25
N LEU A 4 -15.98 -10.29 17.99
CA LEU A 4 -15.36 -10.48 16.67
C LEU A 4 -16.12 -11.45 15.75
N MET A 5 -17.31 -11.91 16.13
CA MET A 5 -18.10 -12.92 15.39
C MET A 5 -19.37 -12.37 14.71
N LEU A 6 -19.58 -11.05 14.68
CA LEU A 6 -20.74 -10.42 14.04
C LEU A 6 -20.35 -9.28 13.07
N LEU A 7 -19.39 -9.56 12.18
CA LEU A 7 -19.12 -8.78 10.96
C LEU A 7 -19.17 -9.80 9.82
N GLY A 8 -20.27 -10.02 9.11
CA GLY A 8 -21.16 -9.05 8.49
C GLY A 8 -21.23 -9.52 7.03
N ASP A 9 -22.41 -9.94 6.57
CA ASP A 9 -22.64 -10.28 5.17
C ASP A 9 -22.47 -9.00 4.34
N TRP A 10 -21.23 -8.69 3.92
CA TRP A 10 -20.93 -7.62 3.00
C TRP A 10 -21.45 -8.03 1.61
N LYS A 11 -22.76 -7.89 1.40
CA LYS A 11 -23.39 -8.19 0.13
C LYS A 11 -23.23 -6.97 -0.77
N MET A 12 -22.29 -7.08 -1.72
CA MET A 12 -21.86 -5.98 -2.58
C MET A 12 -22.38 -6.23 -3.99
N ASP A 13 -23.12 -5.29 -4.55
CA ASP A 13 -23.66 -5.43 -5.92
C ASP A 13 -22.57 -5.26 -6.99
N VAL A 14 -21.45 -4.60 -6.66
CA VAL A 14 -20.34 -4.32 -7.58
C VAL A 14 -19.01 -4.82 -7.01
N PRO A 15 -18.27 -5.70 -7.71
CA PRO A 15 -16.95 -6.13 -7.26
C PRO A 15 -15.91 -5.00 -7.41
N PRO A 16 -14.85 -4.97 -6.58
CA PRO A 16 -13.81 -3.97 -6.68
C PRO A 16 -13.09 -4.03 -8.03
N PHE A 17 -12.68 -2.87 -8.53
CA PHE A 17 -12.04 -2.71 -9.83
C PHE A 17 -10.84 -1.77 -9.72
N PRO A 18 -9.80 -1.92 -10.56
CA PRO A 18 -8.64 -1.04 -10.49
C PRO A 18 -9.00 0.33 -11.09
N CYS A 19 -8.72 1.40 -10.35
CA CYS A 19 -8.96 2.78 -10.76
C CYS A 19 -7.71 3.38 -11.43
N PHE A 20 -6.53 3.03 -10.93
CA PHE A 20 -5.26 3.61 -11.35
C PHE A 20 -4.30 2.55 -11.93
N PHE A 21 -3.70 2.83 -13.08
CA PHE A 21 -2.85 1.88 -13.83
C PHE A 21 -1.35 2.09 -13.59
N GLY A 22 -0.50 1.83 -14.59
CA GLY A 22 0.94 1.99 -14.45
C GLY A 22 1.34 3.46 -14.36
N LEU A 23 2.51 3.75 -13.77
CA LEU A 23 2.99 5.13 -13.58
C LEU A 23 3.00 5.93 -14.90
N LYS A 24 3.46 5.32 -15.99
CA LYS A 24 3.48 5.97 -17.32
C LYS A 24 2.10 6.33 -17.82
N ASP A 25 1.12 5.44 -17.65
CA ASP A 25 -0.26 5.69 -18.07
C ASP A 25 -0.87 6.79 -17.18
N PHE A 26 -0.60 6.73 -15.88
CA PHE A 26 -1.10 7.67 -14.89
C PHE A 26 -0.57 9.10 -15.09
N GLN A 27 0.72 9.25 -15.42
CA GLN A 27 1.33 10.54 -15.76
C GLN A 27 0.79 11.16 -17.06
N GLY A 28 0.13 10.37 -17.90
CA GLY A 28 -0.51 10.85 -19.13
C GLY A 28 -1.93 11.39 -18.95
N LEU A 29 -2.50 11.26 -17.74
CA LEU A 29 -3.84 11.77 -17.40
C LEU A 29 -3.84 13.30 -17.30
N ASN A 30 -5.00 13.91 -17.51
CA ASN A 30 -5.18 15.32 -17.21
C ASN A 30 -5.18 15.54 -15.68
N THR A 31 -4.51 16.59 -15.23
CA THR A 31 -4.49 17.01 -13.82
C THR A 31 -5.83 17.58 -13.36
N HIS A 32 -6.53 18.33 -14.22
CA HIS A 32 -7.66 19.18 -13.81
C HIS A 32 -9.04 18.60 -14.14
N ASP A 33 -9.13 17.72 -15.13
CA ASP A 33 -10.38 17.12 -15.56
C ASP A 33 -10.24 15.60 -15.73
N LEU A 34 -11.33 14.95 -16.15
CA LEU A 34 -11.36 13.52 -16.42
C LEU A 34 -11.17 13.21 -17.93
N ASP A 35 -10.47 14.09 -18.67
CA ASP A 35 -10.07 13.84 -20.04
C ASP A 35 -8.88 12.87 -20.07
N LYS A 36 -8.97 11.87 -20.95
CA LYS A 36 -8.06 10.71 -21.08
C LYS A 36 -8.19 9.63 -20.00
N GLU A 37 -9.08 9.77 -19.04
CA GLU A 37 -9.43 8.68 -18.12
C GLU A 37 -9.92 7.46 -18.90
N ASN A 38 -9.61 6.28 -18.35
CA ASN A 38 -10.10 5.05 -18.93
C ASN A 38 -11.63 5.01 -18.87
N SER A 39 -12.28 4.79 -20.01
CA SER A 39 -13.74 4.82 -20.14
C SER A 39 -14.44 3.79 -19.26
N GLU A 40 -13.85 2.61 -19.04
CA GLU A 40 -14.43 1.58 -18.17
C GLU A 40 -14.35 1.98 -16.70
N VAL A 41 -13.25 2.63 -16.27
CA VAL A 41 -13.14 3.17 -14.91
C VAL A 41 -14.18 4.26 -14.68
N ARG A 42 -14.31 5.19 -15.64
CA ARG A 42 -15.31 6.26 -15.57
C ARG A 42 -16.74 5.71 -15.51
N GLN A 43 -17.08 4.77 -16.39
CA GLN A 43 -18.39 4.12 -16.40
C GLN A 43 -18.71 3.43 -15.06
N LYS A 44 -17.72 2.76 -14.45
CA LYS A 44 -17.92 2.12 -13.14
C LYS A 44 -18.12 3.14 -12.02
N LEU A 45 -17.39 4.25 -12.03
CA LEU A 45 -17.57 5.33 -11.06
C LEU A 45 -18.92 6.05 -11.25
N ASP A 46 -19.35 6.28 -12.49
CA ASP A 46 -20.66 6.85 -12.82
C ASP A 46 -21.83 5.94 -12.40
N GLY A 47 -21.59 4.63 -12.32
CA GLY A 47 -22.57 3.65 -11.85
C GLY A 47 -22.69 3.53 -10.32
N ILE A 48 -21.84 4.22 -9.55
CA ILE A 48 -21.92 4.26 -8.09
C ILE A 48 -22.99 5.28 -7.68
N ASP A 49 -23.66 5.04 -6.55
CA ASP A 49 -24.66 5.96 -6.01
C ASP A 49 -24.13 7.40 -5.96
N ILE A 50 -24.94 8.33 -6.48
CA ILE A 50 -24.61 9.76 -6.57
C ILE A 50 -24.22 10.36 -5.21
N ARG A 51 -24.78 9.83 -4.11
CA ARG A 51 -24.49 10.26 -2.73
C ARG A 51 -23.02 10.01 -2.34
N CYS A 52 -22.37 9.03 -2.95
CA CYS A 52 -20.96 8.71 -2.70
C CYS A 52 -19.99 9.70 -3.36
N ALA A 53 -20.48 10.58 -4.25
CA ALA A 53 -19.66 11.54 -4.99
C ALA A 53 -18.39 10.89 -5.60
N ALA A 54 -18.56 9.75 -6.28
CA ALA A 54 -17.47 8.86 -6.69
C ALA A 54 -16.42 9.54 -7.57
N LEU A 55 -16.86 10.34 -8.56
CA LEU A 55 -15.94 11.09 -9.43
C LEU A 55 -15.13 12.14 -8.66
N SER A 56 -15.75 12.86 -7.73
CA SER A 56 -15.04 13.84 -6.89
C SER A 56 -14.02 13.16 -5.99
N SER A 57 -14.40 12.05 -5.34
CA SER A 57 -13.48 11.25 -4.52
C SER A 57 -12.31 10.71 -5.35
N TYR A 58 -12.56 10.21 -6.56
CA TYR A 58 -11.53 9.77 -7.49
C TYR A 58 -10.57 10.91 -7.88
N SER A 59 -11.10 12.10 -8.19
CA SER A 59 -10.29 13.27 -8.56
C SER A 59 -9.35 13.71 -7.43
N LEU A 60 -9.81 13.67 -6.19
CA LEU A 60 -8.97 13.98 -5.02
C LEU A 60 -7.83 12.98 -4.85
N VAL A 61 -8.12 11.69 -5.00
CA VAL A 61 -7.10 10.64 -4.96
C VAL A 61 -6.11 10.79 -6.12
N LYS A 62 -6.59 11.13 -7.31
CA LYS A 62 -5.74 11.41 -8.47
C LYS A 62 -4.79 12.58 -8.20
N ALA A 63 -5.30 13.70 -7.69
CA ALA A 63 -4.50 14.87 -7.36
C ALA A 63 -3.39 14.51 -6.35
N PHE A 64 -3.75 13.84 -5.26
CA PHE A 64 -2.79 13.36 -4.27
C PHE A 64 -1.70 12.45 -4.85
N LEU A 65 -2.07 11.49 -5.71
CA LEU A 65 -1.11 10.58 -6.33
C LEU A 65 -0.17 11.30 -7.31
N LEU A 66 -0.66 12.29 -8.06
CA LEU A 66 0.17 13.08 -8.97
C LEU A 66 1.23 13.88 -8.21
N GLU A 67 0.88 14.41 -7.05
CA GLU A 67 1.79 15.23 -6.24
C GLU A 67 2.75 14.39 -5.37
N HIS A 68 2.25 13.34 -4.70
CA HIS A 68 3.00 12.67 -3.62
C HIS A 68 3.54 11.28 -3.99
N ALA A 69 3.06 10.67 -5.07
CA ALA A 69 3.33 9.25 -5.38
C ALA A 69 4.28 9.05 -6.57
N LEU A 70 5.37 9.81 -6.67
CA LEU A 70 6.32 9.69 -7.79
C LEU A 70 7.32 8.52 -7.64
N GLY A 71 7.76 8.00 -8.78
CA GLY A 71 8.85 7.02 -8.88
C GLY A 71 8.56 5.70 -8.14
N SER A 72 9.49 5.29 -7.29
CA SER A 72 9.39 4.04 -6.52
C SER A 72 8.22 4.01 -5.53
N ARG A 73 7.71 5.18 -5.11
CA ARG A 73 6.60 5.29 -4.14
C ARG A 73 5.23 5.06 -4.77
N PHE A 74 5.09 5.21 -6.08
CA PHE A 74 3.80 5.13 -6.78
C PHE A 74 3.04 3.85 -6.48
N GLY A 75 3.73 2.71 -6.51
CA GLY A 75 3.11 1.40 -6.29
C GLY A 75 2.45 1.28 -4.91
N ILE A 76 3.17 1.74 -3.87
CA ILE A 76 2.73 1.66 -2.47
C ILE A 76 1.60 2.65 -2.22
N TYR A 77 1.78 3.91 -2.61
CA TYR A 77 0.78 4.96 -2.38
C TYR A 77 -0.53 4.65 -3.09
N ARG A 78 -0.45 4.33 -4.39
CA ARG A 78 -1.62 3.95 -5.19
C ARG A 78 -2.33 2.74 -4.61
N SER A 79 -1.60 1.71 -4.18
CA SER A 79 -2.22 0.52 -3.61
C SER A 79 -2.98 0.82 -2.31
N ALA A 80 -2.42 1.65 -1.44
CA ALA A 80 -3.06 1.99 -0.17
C ALA A 80 -4.28 2.89 -0.37
N ILE A 81 -4.15 3.97 -1.14
CA ILE A 81 -5.24 4.93 -1.29
C ILE A 81 -6.38 4.42 -2.18
N GLU A 82 -6.09 3.58 -3.17
CA GLU A 82 -7.12 2.96 -4.00
C GLU A 82 -7.95 1.95 -3.21
N LYS A 83 -7.37 1.24 -2.23
CA LYS A 83 -8.13 0.40 -1.30
C LYS A 83 -9.13 1.24 -0.50
N LEU A 84 -8.68 2.37 0.06
CA LEU A 84 -9.55 3.27 0.81
C LEU A 84 -10.66 3.84 -0.07
N LEU A 85 -10.32 4.31 -1.28
CA LEU A 85 -11.29 4.82 -2.26
C LEU A 85 -12.36 3.78 -2.60
N LEU A 86 -11.95 2.55 -2.94
CA LEU A 86 -12.92 1.50 -3.27
C LEU A 86 -13.77 1.13 -2.06
N TRP A 87 -13.17 1.04 -0.87
CA TRP A 87 -13.90 0.68 0.35
C TRP A 87 -14.92 1.75 0.71
N CYS A 88 -14.55 3.03 0.66
CA CYS A 88 -15.48 4.10 1.00
C CYS A 88 -16.65 4.18 0.00
N LEU A 89 -16.41 3.91 -1.28
CA LEU A 89 -17.44 4.00 -2.31
C LEU A 89 -18.34 2.75 -2.38
N LEU A 90 -17.77 1.56 -2.21
CA LEU A 90 -18.49 0.31 -2.43
C LEU A 90 -19.02 -0.30 -1.13
N VAL A 91 -18.35 -0.08 0.01
CA VAL A 91 -18.68 -0.74 1.29
C VAL A 91 -19.43 0.20 2.22
N VAL A 92 -18.89 1.39 2.46
CA VAL A 92 -19.47 2.37 3.40
C VAL A 92 -20.36 3.41 2.71
N GLU A 93 -20.31 3.46 1.37
CA GLU A 93 -21.11 4.36 0.53
C GLU A 93 -21.02 5.84 0.94
N LYS A 94 -19.80 6.28 1.27
CA LYS A 94 -19.50 7.67 1.64
C LYS A 94 -18.47 8.29 0.69
N PRO A 95 -18.59 9.61 0.41
CA PRO A 95 -17.47 10.37 -0.15
C PRO A 95 -16.24 10.24 0.73
N ILE A 96 -15.06 10.16 0.11
CA ILE A 96 -13.79 9.93 0.84
C ILE A 96 -13.47 11.06 1.84
N ILE A 97 -14.01 12.26 1.61
CA ILE A 97 -13.86 13.44 2.48
C ILE A 97 -14.78 13.41 3.71
N GLN A 98 -15.79 12.55 3.71
CA GLN A 98 -16.78 12.42 4.80
C GLN A 98 -16.46 11.26 5.76
N LEU A 99 -15.31 10.61 5.60
CA LEU A 99 -14.88 9.57 6.52
C LEU A 99 -14.43 10.18 7.84
N ASP A 100 -14.87 9.60 8.94
CA ASP A 100 -14.44 9.95 10.29
C ASP A 100 -13.40 8.96 10.85
N GLU A 101 -12.93 9.18 12.09
CA GLU A 101 -11.94 8.29 12.72
C GLU A 101 -12.45 6.86 12.91
N GLN A 102 -13.77 6.66 13.11
CA GLN A 102 -14.36 5.34 13.24
C GLN A 102 -14.39 4.62 11.89
N ASP A 103 -14.71 5.33 10.80
CA ASP A 103 -14.62 4.80 9.45
C ASP A 103 -13.17 4.37 9.12
N ILE A 104 -12.16 5.16 9.50
CA ILE A 104 -10.76 4.78 9.29
C ILE A 104 -10.40 3.51 10.07
N ARG A 105 -10.86 3.36 11.32
CA ARG A 105 -10.65 2.11 12.07
C ARG A 105 -11.32 0.92 11.38
N ALA A 106 -12.58 1.07 10.96
CA ALA A 106 -13.32 0.03 10.26
C ALA A 106 -12.64 -0.38 8.94
N PHE A 107 -12.07 0.59 8.21
CA PHE A 107 -11.25 0.31 7.04
C PHE A 107 -9.99 -0.50 7.37
N MET A 108 -9.29 -0.17 8.47
CA MET A 108 -8.11 -0.93 8.89
C MET A 108 -8.47 -2.37 9.30
N ASP A 109 -9.60 -2.56 9.98
CA ASP A 109 -10.15 -3.90 10.30
C ASP A 109 -10.52 -4.67 9.02
N PHE A 110 -11.09 -3.97 8.03
CA PHE A 110 -11.36 -4.53 6.71
C PHE A 110 -10.07 -4.98 6.00
N CYS A 111 -8.96 -4.24 6.13
CA CYS A 111 -7.68 -4.64 5.56
C CYS A 111 -7.06 -5.88 6.24
N LEU A 112 -7.39 -6.15 7.51
CA LEU A 112 -6.95 -7.36 8.23
C LEU A 112 -7.68 -8.60 7.71
N CYS A 113 -8.99 -8.50 7.50
CA CYS A 113 -9.85 -9.60 7.10
C CYS A 113 -10.86 -9.17 6.03
N PRO A 114 -10.42 -8.87 4.80
CA PRO A 114 -11.32 -8.47 3.74
C PRO A 114 -12.17 -9.67 3.27
N PRO A 115 -13.38 -9.44 2.72
CA PRO A 115 -14.21 -10.47 2.14
C PRO A 115 -13.50 -11.19 0.98
N ASP A 116 -13.85 -12.46 0.73
CA ASP A 116 -13.20 -13.28 -0.30
C ASP A 116 -13.26 -12.63 -1.71
N ASP A 117 -14.34 -11.91 -2.01
CA ASP A 117 -14.50 -11.18 -3.27
C ASP A 117 -13.60 -9.95 -3.41
N TRP A 118 -12.83 -9.60 -2.39
CA TRP A 118 -11.79 -8.56 -2.41
C TRP A 118 -10.37 -9.14 -2.47
N VAL A 119 -10.24 -10.46 -2.53
CA VAL A 119 -8.97 -11.19 -2.48
C VAL A 119 -8.69 -11.89 -3.80
N ALA A 120 -7.56 -11.57 -4.42
CA ALA A 120 -7.13 -12.24 -5.63
C ALA A 120 -6.66 -13.66 -5.29
N LYS A 121 -7.28 -14.68 -5.92
CA LYS A 121 -6.84 -16.08 -5.82
C LYS A 121 -5.44 -16.31 -6.40
N GLN A 122 -5.04 -15.47 -7.37
CA GLN A 122 -3.73 -15.48 -8.01
C GLN A 122 -3.30 -14.04 -8.36
N PRO A 123 -2.01 -13.77 -8.60
CA PRO A 123 -1.55 -12.44 -8.99
C PRO A 123 -2.15 -11.96 -10.33
N GLU A 124 -3.19 -11.14 -10.24
CA GLU A 124 -3.85 -10.56 -11.41
C GLU A 124 -3.25 -9.21 -11.81
N LYS A 125 -3.10 -8.98 -13.11
CA LYS A 125 -2.74 -7.68 -13.67
C LYS A 125 -3.97 -6.77 -13.65
N ARG A 126 -3.76 -5.45 -13.59
CA ARG A 126 -4.85 -4.46 -13.62
C ARG A 126 -5.47 -4.29 -14.99
N LEU A 127 -4.63 -4.40 -16.03
CA LEU A 127 -5.02 -4.43 -17.42
C LEU A 127 -4.74 -5.80 -18.02
N ARG A 128 -5.62 -6.26 -18.89
CA ARG A 128 -5.46 -7.48 -19.70
C ARG A 128 -5.66 -7.15 -21.18
N ARG A 129 -5.14 -7.98 -22.07
CA ARG A 129 -5.39 -7.79 -23.51
C ARG A 129 -6.87 -8.03 -23.81
N ALA A 130 -7.44 -7.20 -24.68
CA ALA A 130 -8.83 -7.34 -25.14
C ALA A 130 -9.06 -8.66 -25.89
N SER A 131 -8.01 -9.16 -26.55
CA SER A 131 -8.01 -10.43 -27.28
C SER A 131 -6.84 -11.31 -26.85
N ASN A 132 -7.05 -12.64 -26.90
CA ASN A 132 -6.00 -13.64 -26.63
C ASN A 132 -4.88 -13.64 -27.68
N LYS A 133 -5.02 -12.91 -28.78
CA LYS A 133 -3.98 -12.74 -29.80
C LYS A 133 -2.81 -11.92 -29.25
N ARG A 134 -1.59 -12.46 -29.30
CA ARG A 134 -0.35 -11.77 -28.88
C ARG A 134 -0.07 -10.45 -29.61
N THR A 135 -0.67 -10.25 -30.78
CA THR A 135 -0.54 -9.02 -31.57
C THR A 135 -1.50 -7.90 -31.16
N SER A 136 -2.52 -8.19 -30.32
CA SER A 136 -3.46 -7.17 -29.87
C SER A 136 -2.78 -6.17 -28.95
N LYS A 137 -2.75 -4.90 -29.36
CA LYS A 137 -2.23 -3.77 -28.57
C LYS A 137 -3.31 -3.14 -27.68
N VAL A 138 -4.56 -3.59 -27.79
CA VAL A 138 -5.68 -3.04 -27.03
C VAL A 138 -5.74 -3.73 -25.67
N PHE A 139 -5.68 -2.92 -24.61
CA PHE A 139 -5.82 -3.37 -23.23
C PHE A 139 -7.17 -2.93 -22.68
N VAL A 140 -7.77 -3.79 -21.86
CA VAL A 140 -9.04 -3.57 -21.14
C VAL A 140 -8.83 -3.82 -19.66
N VAL A 141 -9.72 -3.31 -18.82
CA VAL A 141 -9.63 -3.54 -17.38
C VAL A 141 -9.82 -5.02 -17.08
N ASN A 142 -9.04 -5.53 -16.13
CA ASN A 142 -9.15 -6.91 -15.70
C ASN A 142 -10.24 -7.06 -14.64
N ALA A 143 -11.37 -7.67 -14.99
CA ALA A 143 -12.48 -7.95 -14.07
C ALA A 143 -12.11 -8.95 -12.95
N PHE A 144 -11.03 -9.72 -13.11
CA PHE A 144 -10.52 -10.64 -12.08
C PHE A 144 -9.55 -9.97 -11.10
N TRP A 145 -9.12 -8.73 -11.36
CA TRP A 145 -8.25 -8.01 -10.45
C TRP A 145 -8.94 -7.79 -9.11
N ARG A 146 -8.17 -7.89 -8.02
CA ARG A 146 -8.60 -7.57 -6.67
C ARG A 146 -7.52 -6.78 -5.92
N PRO A 147 -7.92 -5.91 -4.97
CA PRO A 147 -6.99 -5.05 -4.25
C PRO A 147 -6.16 -5.79 -3.18
N PHE A 148 -6.67 -6.90 -2.66
CA PHE A 148 -5.93 -7.75 -1.73
C PHE A 148 -5.42 -9.01 -2.41
N ARG A 149 -4.37 -9.59 -1.85
CA ARG A 149 -3.74 -10.82 -2.33
C ARG A 149 -3.53 -11.72 -1.13
N THR A 150 -3.70 -13.02 -1.29
CA THR A 150 -3.35 -13.98 -0.24
C THR A 150 -1.86 -13.88 0.05
N GLY A 151 -1.51 -13.32 1.21
CA GLY A 151 -0.15 -13.35 1.73
C GLY A 151 0.11 -14.65 2.47
N PRO A 152 1.37 -15.01 2.75
CA PRO A 152 1.65 -16.00 3.78
C PRO A 152 1.05 -15.48 5.09
N VAL A 153 0.10 -16.23 5.68
CA VAL A 153 -0.49 -15.91 6.97
C VAL A 153 0.65 -15.82 7.98
N ARG A 154 0.96 -14.60 8.45
CA ARG A 154 1.90 -14.42 9.56
C ARG A 154 1.09 -14.52 10.84
N GLU A 155 1.41 -15.50 11.68
CA GLU A 155 0.74 -15.77 12.97
C GLU A 155 0.79 -14.60 13.97
N GLU A 156 1.43 -13.49 13.61
CA GLU A 156 1.57 -12.29 14.44
C GLU A 156 0.22 -11.66 14.84
N VAL A 157 -0.85 -11.92 14.08
CA VAL A 157 -2.21 -11.44 14.38
C VAL A 157 -3.20 -12.60 14.33
N SER A 158 -3.69 -13.02 15.50
CA SER A 158 -4.72 -14.06 15.60
C SER A 158 -5.97 -13.66 14.81
N GLY A 159 -6.22 -14.35 13.69
CA GLY A 159 -7.41 -14.14 12.85
C GLY A 159 -7.22 -13.24 11.61
N ALA A 160 -6.05 -12.62 11.41
CA ALA A 160 -5.78 -11.88 10.18
C ALA A 160 -5.60 -12.85 8.99
N ARG A 161 -6.32 -12.60 7.89
CA ARG A 161 -6.27 -13.46 6.70
C ARG A 161 -5.22 -13.00 5.69
N ILE A 162 -4.85 -11.72 5.68
CA ILE A 162 -4.07 -11.13 4.58
C ILE A 162 -2.97 -10.18 5.03
N SER A 163 -3.31 -9.12 5.77
CA SER A 163 -2.37 -8.04 6.07
C SER A 163 -1.75 -8.24 7.46
N GLY A 164 -0.42 -8.29 7.54
CA GLY A 164 0.29 -8.17 8.81
C GLY A 164 0.36 -6.72 9.29
N TYR A 165 0.62 -6.51 10.58
CA TYR A 165 0.72 -5.17 11.20
C TYR A 165 1.65 -4.22 10.43
N ALA A 166 2.82 -4.67 10.00
CA ALA A 166 3.75 -3.84 9.22
C ALA A 166 3.15 -3.30 7.91
N SER A 167 2.32 -4.09 7.21
CA SER A 167 1.63 -3.63 5.99
C SER A 167 0.56 -2.58 6.32
N LEU A 168 -0.17 -2.78 7.42
CA LEU A 168 -1.18 -1.83 7.90
C LEU A 168 -0.56 -0.52 8.36
N ALA A 169 0.62 -0.55 8.99
CA ALA A 169 1.35 0.66 9.34
C ALA A 169 1.70 1.50 8.10
N VAL A 170 2.14 0.84 7.01
CA VAL A 170 2.42 1.52 5.74
C VAL A 170 1.13 2.06 5.11
N GLU A 171 0.04 1.29 5.11
CA GLU A 171 -1.26 1.74 4.61
C GLU A 171 -1.76 2.97 5.38
N LEU A 172 -1.76 2.92 6.71
CA LEU A 172 -2.19 4.02 7.56
C LEU A 172 -1.30 5.25 7.40
N ALA A 173 0.01 5.08 7.18
CA ALA A 173 0.91 6.20 6.91
C ALA A 173 0.56 6.92 5.59
N VAL A 174 0.25 6.17 4.52
CA VAL A 174 -0.20 6.76 3.25
C VAL A 174 -1.55 7.46 3.42
N ILE A 175 -2.49 6.83 4.12
CA ILE A 175 -3.83 7.39 4.36
C ILE A 175 -3.74 8.67 5.20
N ASN A 176 -2.92 8.68 6.24
CA ASN A 176 -2.64 9.89 7.00
C ASN A 176 -2.02 10.99 6.11
N SER A 177 -1.09 10.64 5.22
CA SER A 177 -0.52 11.60 4.26
C SER A 177 -1.58 12.16 3.30
N PHE A 178 -2.54 11.34 2.86
CA PHE A 178 -3.64 11.79 2.01
C PHE A 178 -4.56 12.78 2.74
N TYR A 179 -4.96 12.48 3.98
CA TYR A 179 -5.80 13.39 4.74
C TYR A 179 -5.07 14.67 5.19
N LEU A 180 -3.74 14.62 5.39
CA LEU A 180 -2.95 15.84 5.56
C LEU A 180 -2.92 16.70 4.30
N PHE A 181 -2.86 16.10 3.11
CA PHE A 181 -2.99 16.80 1.84
C PHE A 181 -4.38 17.47 1.72
N LEU A 182 -5.47 16.74 1.96
CA LEU A 182 -6.81 17.32 1.92
C LEU A 182 -7.02 18.45 2.93
N TYR A 183 -6.43 18.32 4.12
CA TYR A 183 -6.46 19.37 5.14
C TYR A 183 -5.69 20.62 4.70
N ALA A 184 -4.53 20.45 4.05
CA ALA A 184 -3.76 21.57 3.51
C ALA A 184 -4.46 22.31 2.36
N GLU A 185 -5.31 21.62 1.61
CA GLU A 185 -6.15 22.18 0.55
C GLU A 185 -7.49 22.75 1.05
N ASP A 186 -7.69 22.87 2.37
CA ASP A 186 -8.92 23.35 3.02
C ASP A 186 -10.18 22.55 2.62
N LEU A 187 -10.03 21.27 2.26
CA LEU A 187 -11.13 20.40 1.83
C LEU A 187 -11.79 19.64 2.99
N ILE A 188 -11.11 19.57 4.14
CA ILE A 188 -11.60 18.96 5.38
C ILE A 188 -11.12 19.76 6.59
N ASP A 189 -11.93 19.79 7.64
CA ASP A 189 -11.58 20.50 8.88
C ASP A 189 -10.68 19.67 9.82
N ILE A 190 -10.76 18.34 9.73
CA ILE A 190 -10.09 17.42 10.66
C ILE A 190 -9.56 16.22 9.88
N ASN A 191 -8.30 15.84 10.14
CA ASN A 191 -7.73 14.61 9.61
C ASN A 191 -8.24 13.37 10.40
N PRO A 192 -9.08 12.50 9.82
CA PRO A 192 -9.66 11.35 10.51
C PRO A 192 -8.65 10.24 10.82
N ALA A 193 -7.54 10.17 10.10
CA ALA A 193 -6.49 9.16 10.31
C ALA A 193 -5.42 9.60 11.34
N GLY A 194 -5.39 10.88 11.70
CA GLY A 194 -4.28 11.47 12.47
C GLY A 194 -4.11 10.88 13.86
N SER A 195 -5.20 10.70 14.61
CA SER A 195 -5.19 10.11 15.96
C SER A 195 -4.73 8.65 15.93
N LEU A 196 -5.33 7.85 15.05
CA LEU A 196 -4.97 6.43 14.87
C LEU A 196 -3.51 6.27 14.44
N HIS A 197 -3.01 7.09 13.52
CA HIS A 197 -1.60 7.06 13.10
C HIS A 197 -0.65 7.39 14.25
N ARG A 198 -0.95 8.43 15.06
CA ARG A 198 -0.13 8.81 16.23
C ARG A 198 -0.11 7.74 17.30
N SER A 199 -1.19 6.98 17.47
CA SER A 199 -1.27 5.91 18.47
C SER A 199 -0.29 4.76 18.22
N LYS A 200 0.25 4.63 17.01
CA LYS A 200 1.10 3.51 16.57
C LYS A 200 0.46 2.13 16.76
N HIS A 201 -0.88 2.06 16.80
CA HIS A 201 -1.63 0.83 17.05
C HIS A 201 -1.22 -0.32 16.11
N TYR A 202 -0.93 -0.01 14.84
CA TYR A 202 -0.52 -0.99 13.84
C TYR A 202 0.99 -1.09 13.62
N SER A 203 1.81 -0.34 14.35
CA SER A 203 3.25 -0.53 14.27
C SER A 203 3.58 -1.93 14.77
N GLY A 204 4.35 -2.69 14.00
CA GLY A 204 4.88 -3.96 14.48
C GLY A 204 5.55 -3.75 15.84
N ARG A 205 5.44 -4.74 16.74
CA ARG A 205 6.23 -4.73 17.99
C ARG A 205 7.66 -4.39 17.59
N GLU A 206 8.27 -3.42 18.25
CA GLU A 206 9.67 -3.08 18.02
C GLU A 206 10.44 -4.39 17.95
N ALA A 207 11.25 -4.54 16.89
CA ALA A 207 12.16 -5.66 16.83
C ALA A 207 13.03 -5.55 18.09
N ILE A 208 12.74 -6.36 19.10
CA ILE A 208 13.60 -6.48 20.25
C ILE A 208 14.86 -7.12 19.68
N HIS A 209 15.86 -6.28 19.40
CA HIS A 209 17.15 -6.75 18.98
C HIS A 209 17.76 -7.44 20.21
N ASN A 210 17.53 -8.74 20.35
CA ASN A 210 17.98 -9.56 21.48
C ASN A 210 19.53 -9.70 21.56
N GLY A 211 20.29 -8.85 20.86
CA GLY A 211 21.77 -8.89 20.83
C GLY A 211 22.36 -10.13 20.15
N ALA A 212 21.56 -11.14 19.82
CA ALA A 212 22.02 -12.45 19.38
C ALA A 212 22.67 -12.49 17.99
N LYS A 213 22.72 -11.36 17.27
CA LYS A 213 23.30 -11.25 15.92
C LYS A 213 24.17 -9.99 15.73
N SER A 214 24.81 -9.51 16.79
CA SER A 214 25.87 -8.49 16.70
C SER A 214 27.19 -9.11 17.11
N PHE A 215 28.24 -8.90 16.31
CA PHE A 215 29.60 -9.22 16.72
C PHE A 215 29.99 -8.37 17.93
N SER A 216 30.65 -8.96 18.92
CA SER A 216 31.35 -8.18 19.93
C SER A 216 32.52 -7.42 19.29
N ILE A 217 33.07 -6.41 19.98
CA ILE A 217 34.25 -5.68 19.50
C ILE A 217 35.42 -6.65 19.22
N SER A 218 35.59 -7.66 20.08
CA SER A 218 36.65 -8.65 19.95
C SER A 218 36.44 -9.58 18.76
N ASP A 219 35.21 -10.05 18.53
CA ASP A 219 34.90 -10.88 17.36
C ASP A 219 35.09 -10.11 16.04
N TRP A 220 34.79 -8.81 16.06
CA TRP A 220 35.02 -7.93 14.92
C TRP A 220 36.49 -7.73 14.63
N ASN A 221 37.32 -7.48 15.64
CA ASN A 221 38.77 -7.35 15.44
C ASN A 221 39.35 -8.63 14.84
N LEU A 222 38.95 -9.79 15.34
CA LEU A 222 39.38 -11.08 14.80
C LEU A 222 38.95 -11.27 13.33
N PHE A 223 37.72 -10.87 13.00
CA PHE A 223 37.22 -10.94 11.63
C PHE A 223 37.98 -9.99 10.69
N VAL A 224 38.26 -8.76 11.13
CA VAL A 224 39.01 -7.76 10.34
C VAL A 224 40.45 -8.24 10.11
N GLU A 225 41.13 -8.72 11.16
CA GLU A 225 42.48 -9.29 11.05
C GLU A 225 42.52 -10.45 10.04
N ALA A 226 41.52 -11.35 10.08
CA ALA A 226 41.42 -12.44 9.12
C ALA A 226 41.16 -11.94 7.68
N ALA A 227 40.29 -10.95 7.50
CA ALA A 227 39.98 -10.37 6.20
C ALA A 227 41.16 -9.59 5.61
N GLU A 228 41.93 -8.87 6.43
CA GLU A 228 43.17 -8.19 6.05
C GLU A 228 44.24 -9.21 5.64
N SER A 229 44.40 -10.28 6.41
CA SER A 229 45.33 -11.36 6.06
C SER A 229 44.99 -12.00 4.72
N LEU A 230 43.70 -12.22 4.42
CA LEU A 230 43.27 -12.73 3.12
C LEU A 230 43.53 -11.73 1.99
N ALA A 231 43.31 -10.43 2.21
CA ALA A 231 43.55 -9.38 1.22
C ALA A 231 45.04 -9.16 0.92
N ILE A 232 45.93 -9.40 1.90
CA ILE A 232 47.39 -9.35 1.67
C ILE A 232 47.86 -10.50 0.76
N ASN A 233 47.20 -11.66 0.86
CA ASN A 233 47.60 -12.86 0.14
C ASN A 233 46.94 -12.97 -1.25
N ASP A 234 45.80 -12.32 -1.47
CA ASP A 234 45.04 -12.37 -2.71
C ASP A 234 44.28 -11.06 -2.96
N ASP A 235 44.67 -10.36 -4.02
CA ASP A 235 44.11 -9.07 -4.47
C ASP A 235 42.59 -9.14 -4.73
N GLU A 236 42.02 -10.31 -5.00
CA GLU A 236 40.56 -10.47 -5.18
C GLU A 236 39.78 -10.14 -3.89
N PHE A 237 40.44 -10.20 -2.72
CA PHE A 237 39.84 -9.92 -1.43
C PHE A 237 39.95 -8.46 -0.99
N GLU A 238 40.77 -7.65 -1.65
CA GLU A 238 40.94 -6.22 -1.31
C GLU A 238 39.61 -5.45 -1.46
N ARG A 239 38.86 -5.70 -2.55
CA ARG A 239 37.54 -5.11 -2.76
C ARG A 239 36.49 -5.59 -1.75
N LYS A 240 36.60 -6.84 -1.30
CA LYS A 240 35.69 -7.43 -0.30
C LYS A 240 35.94 -6.80 1.06
N LEU A 241 37.21 -6.63 1.45
CA LEU A 241 37.63 -5.92 2.65
C LEU A 241 37.15 -4.46 2.64
N PHE A 242 37.36 -3.73 1.54
CA PHE A 242 36.90 -2.36 1.41
C PHE A 242 35.38 -2.22 1.61
N LEU A 243 34.58 -3.10 0.99
CA LEU A 243 33.12 -3.10 1.16
C LEU A 243 32.70 -3.40 2.61
N LEU A 244 33.34 -4.39 3.24
CA LEU A 244 33.08 -4.76 4.63
C LEU A 244 33.38 -3.60 5.59
N MET A 245 34.54 -2.97 5.44
CA MET A 245 34.94 -1.82 6.26
C MET A 245 34.02 -0.61 6.04
N SER A 246 33.57 -0.39 4.81
CA SER A 246 32.63 0.69 4.48
C SER A 246 31.27 0.50 5.18
N ILE A 247 30.75 -0.74 5.20
CA ILE A 247 29.49 -1.06 5.90
C ILE A 247 29.65 -0.89 7.41
N TYR A 248 30.77 -1.35 7.98
CA TYR A 248 31.03 -1.24 9.41
C TYR A 248 31.13 0.22 9.87
N GLN A 249 31.85 1.06 9.14
CA GLN A 249 32.04 2.45 9.51
C GLN A 249 30.75 3.27 9.37
N ALA A 250 29.90 2.95 8.39
CA ALA A 250 28.59 3.59 8.21
C ALA A 250 27.57 3.23 9.30
N LEU A 251 27.72 2.08 9.97
CA LEU A 251 26.83 1.63 11.06
C LEU A 251 27.27 2.12 12.45
N ARG A 252 28.37 2.88 12.54
CA ARG A 252 28.96 3.37 13.79
C ARG A 252 28.61 4.84 14.11
N ILE A 253 27.66 5.43 13.37
CA ILE A 253 27.15 6.81 13.52
C ILE A 253 25.74 6.79 14.09
#